data_AF-A0A2B4RLS9-F1
#
_entry.id   AF-A0A2B4RLS9-F1
#
_cell.length_a   1.000
_cell.length_b   1.000
_cell.length_c   1.000
_cell.angle_alpha   90.00
_cell.angle_beta   90.00
_cell.angle_gamma   90.00
#
_symmetry.space_group_name_H-M   'P 1'
#
loop_
_entity.id
_entity.type
_entity.pdbx_description
1 polymer ?
#
loop_
_entity_poly.entity_id
_entity_poly.type
_entity_poly.pdbx_seq_one_letter_code
_entity_poly.pdbx_strand_id
1 'polypeptide(L)'
;MFSALTKTLNGSRPFATDSEDRLKAVSNDMDVALEVLEDKALVALQGPQAAKVLQSGVQDDLSNMFFMHGGVMDVFGIKDVRVTRCGYTGEDGFELSVNKDRAVDLTNALLESKEADVKPAGLGPRDSLRLEAGLCLYGNDIDENTTPVEAVLVWTIGKRRRAQADFPGAEIILRQIKEKANRKRVGLLSKGPPARAGANVLDADGNKVGHVTSGCPSPCLKQNIAMAYVPTKLSKPGTAVHLEVYKKKIDAQVVKMPFLPTNYYFGK
;
A
#
# COMPACT_ATOMS: atom_id res chain seq x y z
N MET A 1 -5.94 -9.32 18.39
CA MET A 1 -5.51 -7.93 18.67
C MET A 1 -5.67 -7.14 17.39
N PHE A 2 -6.76 -6.37 17.29
CA PHE A 2 -7.16 -5.61 16.12
C PHE A 2 -6.24 -4.43 15.90
N SER A 3 -5.81 -4.23 14.65
CA SER A 3 -5.09 -3.03 14.25
C SER A 3 -5.98 -2.24 13.29
N ALA A 4 -6.96 -1.52 13.85
CA ALA A 4 -7.41 -0.29 13.23
C ALA A 4 -6.25 0.72 13.42
N LEU A 5 -5.44 0.90 12.39
CA LEU A 5 -4.31 1.83 12.42
C LEU A 5 -4.55 2.96 11.43
N THR A 6 -5.42 3.88 11.83
CA THR A 6 -5.26 5.31 11.55
C THR A 6 -4.70 5.98 12.80
N LYS A 7 -3.56 5.47 13.30
CA LYS A 7 -2.73 6.25 14.21
C LYS A 7 -1.76 7.01 13.31
N THR A 8 -1.99 8.31 13.17
CA THR A 8 -1.05 9.27 12.62
C THR A 8 0.31 9.02 13.27
N LEU A 9 1.21 8.38 12.52
CA LEU A 9 2.61 8.33 12.88
C LEU A 9 3.15 9.75 12.71
N ASN A 10 3.72 10.29 13.79
CA ASN A 10 4.37 11.59 13.90
C ASN A 10 3.45 12.81 13.86
N GLY A 11 3.01 13.28 15.04
CA GLY A 11 2.82 14.71 15.38
C GLY A 11 2.00 15.59 14.43
N SER A 12 1.27 15.01 13.50
CA SER A 12 0.52 15.66 12.44
C SER A 12 -0.91 15.85 12.90
N ARG A 13 -1.54 16.94 12.43
CA ARG A 13 -2.96 17.24 12.71
C ARG A 13 -3.83 16.02 12.39
N PRO A 14 -4.97 15.84 13.07
CA PRO A 14 -5.88 14.74 12.78
C PRO A 14 -6.20 14.69 11.29
N PHE A 15 -6.10 13.52 10.66
CA PHE A 15 -6.35 13.31 9.23
C PHE A 15 -7.70 13.87 8.76
N ALA A 16 -8.72 13.84 9.64
CA ALA A 16 -10.04 14.41 9.39
C ALA A 16 -10.00 15.94 9.19
N THR A 17 -9.24 16.67 10.03
CA THR A 17 -9.14 18.14 9.94
C THR A 17 -8.44 18.59 8.65
N ASP A 18 -7.38 17.88 8.24
CA ASP A 18 -6.70 18.15 6.96
C ASP A 18 -7.61 17.85 5.75
N SER A 19 -8.46 16.82 5.85
CA SER A 19 -9.40 16.45 4.77
C SER A 19 -10.54 17.47 4.62
N GLU A 20 -11.07 17.98 5.72
CA GLU A 20 -12.07 19.06 5.71
C GLU A 20 -11.52 20.36 5.12
N ASP A 21 -10.32 20.76 5.54
CA ASP A 21 -9.67 21.97 5.03
C ASP A 21 -9.39 21.86 3.52
N ARG A 22 -8.92 20.68 3.07
CA ARG A 22 -8.73 20.39 1.64
C ARG A 22 -10.05 20.40 0.88
N LEU A 23 -11.13 19.82 1.42
CA LEU A 23 -12.44 19.86 0.76
C LEU A 23 -12.94 21.30 0.66
N LYS A 24 -12.87 22.09 1.74
CA LYS A 24 -13.24 23.51 1.73
C LYS A 24 -12.46 24.30 0.67
N ALA A 25 -11.17 24.02 0.53
CA ALA A 25 -10.31 24.68 -0.47
C ALA A 25 -10.70 24.37 -1.93
N VAL A 26 -11.40 23.26 -2.20
CA VAL A 26 -11.75 22.84 -3.56
C VAL A 26 -13.25 22.83 -3.86
N SER A 27 -14.10 22.96 -2.84
CA SER A 27 -15.56 22.83 -2.96
C SER A 27 -16.24 24.08 -3.49
N ASN A 28 -15.72 25.29 -3.26
CA ASN A 28 -16.32 26.55 -3.72
C ASN A 28 -17.87 26.55 -3.56
N ASP A 29 -18.62 26.88 -4.62
CA ASP A 29 -20.09 26.90 -4.65
C ASP A 29 -20.73 25.52 -4.97
N MET A 30 -19.98 24.42 -4.85
CA MET A 30 -20.51 23.08 -5.13
C MET A 30 -21.37 22.57 -3.97
N ASP A 31 -22.45 21.86 -4.31
CA ASP A 31 -23.24 21.09 -3.35
C ASP A 31 -22.49 19.81 -2.97
N VAL A 32 -21.69 19.89 -1.90
CA VAL A 32 -20.84 18.79 -1.43
C VAL A 32 -20.71 18.80 0.10
N ALA A 33 -20.75 17.60 0.68
CA ALA A 33 -20.56 17.38 2.11
C ALA A 33 -19.48 16.32 2.36
N LEU A 34 -18.77 16.46 3.48
CA LEU A 34 -17.87 15.45 4.00
C LEU A 34 -18.46 14.89 5.29
N GLU A 35 -18.55 13.56 5.36
CA GLU A 35 -18.94 12.84 6.56
C GLU A 35 -17.86 11.84 6.92
N VAL A 36 -17.44 11.85 8.19
CA VAL A 36 -16.53 10.84 8.74
C VAL A 36 -17.38 9.72 9.32
N LEU A 37 -17.18 8.50 8.83
CA LEU A 37 -17.88 7.30 9.31
C LEU A 37 -17.23 6.76 10.60
N GLU A 38 -17.51 7.42 11.74
CA GLU A 38 -16.94 7.07 13.05
C GLU A 38 -17.53 5.78 13.67
N ASP A 39 -18.66 5.32 13.14
CA ASP A 39 -19.37 4.12 13.59
C ASP A 39 -18.91 2.85 12.88
N LYS A 40 -17.94 2.93 11.97
CA LYS A 40 -17.42 1.80 11.21
C LYS A 40 -16.11 1.25 11.78
N ALA A 41 -15.96 -0.07 11.71
CA ALA A 41 -14.70 -0.79 11.80
C ALA A 41 -14.32 -1.34 10.41
N LEU A 42 -13.05 -1.71 10.24
CA LEU A 42 -12.54 -2.30 9.01
C LEU A 42 -11.76 -3.59 9.31
N VAL A 43 -12.17 -4.68 8.68
CA VAL A 43 -11.50 -5.99 8.77
C VAL A 43 -11.02 -6.38 7.38
N ALA A 44 -9.75 -6.77 7.25
CA ALA A 44 -9.19 -7.24 5.98
C ALA A 44 -8.99 -8.76 6.03
N LEU A 45 -9.60 -9.49 5.10
CA LEU A 45 -9.41 -10.91 4.86
C LEU A 45 -8.56 -11.08 3.59
N GLN A 46 -7.37 -11.65 3.71
CA GLN A 46 -6.37 -11.64 2.64
C GLN A 46 -5.74 -13.02 2.48
N GLY A 47 -5.47 -13.41 1.24
CA GLY A 47 -4.83 -14.67 0.88
C GLY A 47 -5.63 -15.51 -0.11
N PRO A 48 -5.02 -16.58 -0.64
CA PRO A 48 -5.61 -17.37 -1.73
C PRO A 48 -6.93 -18.08 -1.38
N GLN A 49 -7.24 -18.23 -0.09
CA GLN A 49 -8.50 -18.84 0.38
C GLN A 49 -9.54 -17.80 0.82
N ALA A 50 -9.23 -16.50 0.73
CA ALA A 50 -10.09 -15.43 1.23
C ALA A 50 -11.47 -15.43 0.56
N ALA A 51 -11.53 -15.62 -0.76
CA ALA A 51 -12.79 -15.70 -1.50
C ALA A 51 -13.64 -16.88 -1.05
N LYS A 52 -13.03 -18.06 -0.87
CA LYS A 52 -13.74 -19.26 -0.40
C LYS A 52 -14.33 -19.07 1.00
N VAL A 53 -13.53 -18.53 1.91
CA VAL A 53 -13.95 -18.21 3.28
C VAL A 53 -15.12 -17.24 3.28
N LEU A 54 -14.99 -16.10 2.58
CA LEU A 54 -16.04 -15.08 2.57
C LEU A 54 -17.31 -15.56 1.86
N GLN A 55 -17.17 -16.33 0.77
CA GLN A 55 -18.31 -16.87 0.00
C GLN A 55 -19.27 -17.69 0.87
N SER A 56 -18.75 -18.44 1.86
CA SER A 56 -19.60 -19.22 2.79
C SER A 56 -20.50 -18.36 3.69
N GLY A 57 -20.20 -17.07 3.81
CA GLY A 57 -20.93 -16.12 4.64
C GLY A 57 -21.83 -15.16 3.86
N VAL A 58 -21.84 -15.21 2.52
CA VAL A 58 -22.59 -14.26 1.67
C VAL A 58 -23.48 -15.00 0.68
N GLN A 59 -24.57 -14.36 0.25
CA GLN A 59 -25.45 -14.91 -0.80
C GLN A 59 -25.00 -14.47 -2.21
N ASP A 60 -24.36 -13.32 -2.30
CA ASP A 60 -23.79 -12.80 -3.54
C ASP A 60 -22.68 -13.71 -4.08
N ASP A 61 -22.65 -13.89 -5.40
CA ASP A 61 -21.58 -14.65 -6.07
C ASP A 61 -20.32 -13.79 -6.22
N LEU A 62 -19.33 -14.04 -5.36
CA LEU A 62 -18.07 -13.31 -5.34
C LEU A 62 -17.20 -13.57 -6.57
N SER A 63 -17.48 -14.59 -7.39
CA SER A 63 -16.77 -14.77 -8.67
C SER A 63 -17.05 -13.64 -9.66
N ASN A 64 -18.17 -12.92 -9.50
CA ASN A 64 -18.51 -11.75 -10.30
C ASN A 64 -17.92 -10.44 -9.72
N MET A 65 -17.32 -10.49 -8.53
CA MET A 65 -16.66 -9.33 -7.91
C MET A 65 -15.16 -9.35 -8.26
N PHE A 66 -14.75 -8.55 -9.23
CA PHE A 66 -13.34 -8.43 -9.62
C PHE A 66 -12.55 -7.53 -8.69
N PHE A 67 -11.21 -7.59 -8.78
CA PHE A 67 -10.31 -6.72 -8.04
C PHE A 67 -10.68 -5.24 -8.23
N MET A 68 -10.70 -4.50 -7.12
CA MET A 68 -11.14 -3.10 -7.01
C MET A 68 -12.64 -2.86 -7.27
N HIS A 69 -13.47 -3.90 -7.31
CA HIS A 69 -14.93 -3.76 -7.20
C HIS A 69 -15.38 -3.89 -5.75
N GLY A 70 -16.58 -3.40 -5.47
CA GLY A 70 -17.20 -3.57 -4.17
C GLY A 70 -18.69 -3.26 -4.19
N GLY A 71 -19.38 -3.68 -3.14
CA GLY A 71 -20.81 -3.52 -2.95
C GLY A 71 -21.17 -3.51 -1.46
N VAL A 72 -22.45 -3.33 -1.18
CA VAL A 72 -23.01 -3.51 0.17
C VAL A 72 -23.80 -4.81 0.16
N MET A 73 -23.53 -5.68 1.12
CA MET A 73 -24.18 -7.00 1.22
C MET A 73 -24.20 -7.49 2.67
N ASP A 74 -24.98 -8.54 2.90
CA ASP A 74 -25.01 -9.23 4.19
C ASP A 74 -23.87 -10.24 4.28
N VAL A 75 -23.14 -10.23 5.39
CA VAL A 75 -21.96 -11.09 5.62
C VAL A 75 -22.11 -11.81 6.96
N PHE A 76 -22.20 -13.14 6.95
CA PHE A 76 -22.47 -13.99 8.12
C PHE A 76 -23.69 -13.51 8.94
N GLY A 77 -24.75 -13.09 8.25
CA GLY A 77 -25.98 -12.55 8.86
C GLY A 77 -25.86 -11.11 9.39
N ILE A 78 -24.70 -10.47 9.24
CA ILE A 78 -24.49 -9.05 9.56
C ILE A 78 -24.94 -8.21 8.37
N LYS A 79 -25.89 -7.31 8.59
CA LYS A 79 -26.48 -6.46 7.56
C LYS A 79 -25.54 -5.34 7.13
N ASP A 80 -25.68 -4.91 5.89
CA ASP A 80 -25.11 -3.67 5.33
C ASP A 80 -23.59 -3.55 5.47
N VAL A 81 -22.87 -4.66 5.28
CA VAL A 81 -21.41 -4.66 5.25
C VAL A 81 -20.94 -4.18 3.88
N ARG A 82 -20.10 -3.13 3.86
CA ARG A 82 -19.44 -2.71 2.63
C ARG A 82 -18.26 -3.65 2.37
N VAL A 83 -18.38 -4.46 1.32
CA VAL A 83 -17.37 -5.41 0.88
C VAL A 83 -16.67 -4.86 -0.34
N THR A 84 -15.34 -4.78 -0.30
CA THR A 84 -14.52 -4.38 -1.44
C THR A 84 -13.45 -5.43 -1.67
N ARG A 85 -13.33 -5.96 -2.89
CA ARG A 85 -12.28 -6.93 -3.25
C ARG A 85 -10.97 -6.20 -3.53
N CYS A 86 -10.29 -5.82 -2.47
CA CYS A 86 -9.02 -5.10 -2.49
C CYS A 86 -8.15 -5.53 -1.30
N GLY A 87 -6.97 -4.93 -1.21
CA GLY A 87 -6.13 -5.16 -0.05
C GLY A 87 -4.73 -4.59 -0.18
N TYR A 88 -3.92 -4.89 0.84
CA TYR A 88 -2.58 -4.32 1.02
C TYR A 88 -1.52 -5.41 1.21
N THR A 89 -1.71 -6.57 0.57
CA THR A 89 -0.83 -7.73 0.70
C THR A 89 -0.26 -8.22 -0.63
N GLY A 90 -0.84 -7.80 -1.77
CA GLY A 90 -0.53 -8.36 -3.09
C GLY A 90 -1.29 -9.65 -3.43
N GLU A 91 -1.96 -10.26 -2.45
CA GLU A 91 -2.82 -11.42 -2.65
C GLU A 91 -4.26 -11.01 -3.00
N ASP A 92 -5.07 -11.99 -3.42
CA ASP A 92 -6.52 -11.84 -3.43
C ASP A 92 -7.05 -11.61 -2.01
N GLY A 93 -8.18 -10.92 -1.90
CA GLY A 93 -8.76 -10.60 -0.61
C GLY A 93 -9.80 -9.50 -0.65
N PHE A 94 -10.35 -9.24 0.53
CA PHE A 94 -11.46 -8.33 0.76
C PHE A 94 -11.16 -7.43 1.95
N GLU A 95 -11.63 -6.19 1.86
CA GLU A 95 -11.81 -5.30 3.00
C GLU A 95 -13.31 -5.18 3.29
N LEU A 96 -13.65 -5.37 4.57
CA LEU A 96 -15.02 -5.45 5.09
C LEU A 96 -15.23 -4.30 6.07
N SER A 97 -15.96 -3.27 5.62
CA SER A 97 -16.35 -2.16 6.49
C SER A 97 -17.73 -2.44 7.09
N VAL A 98 -17.76 -2.54 8.42
CA VAL A 98 -18.89 -3.03 9.21
C VAL A 98 -19.15 -2.06 10.36
N ASN A 99 -20.37 -2.01 10.91
CA ASN A 99 -20.61 -1.27 12.14
C ASN A 99 -19.70 -1.79 13.27
N LYS A 100 -19.15 -0.86 14.05
CA LYS A 100 -18.12 -1.14 15.07
C LYS A 100 -18.58 -2.14 16.13
N ASP A 101 -19.86 -2.14 16.47
CA ASP A 101 -20.50 -3.04 17.42
C ASP A 101 -20.59 -4.49 16.91
N ARG A 102 -20.50 -4.70 15.59
CA ARG A 102 -20.51 -6.01 14.93
C ARG A 102 -19.13 -6.49 14.48
N ALA A 103 -18.08 -5.70 14.72
CA ALA A 103 -16.72 -6.02 14.28
C ALA A 103 -16.18 -7.33 14.90
N VAL A 104 -16.49 -7.57 16.18
CA VAL A 104 -16.09 -8.80 16.88
C VAL A 104 -16.80 -10.01 16.29
N ASP A 105 -18.13 -9.92 16.09
CA ASP A 105 -18.92 -10.99 15.48
C ASP A 105 -18.40 -11.36 14.09
N LEU A 106 -18.17 -10.36 13.24
CA LEU A 106 -17.63 -10.57 11.89
C LEU A 106 -16.29 -11.31 11.93
N THR A 107 -15.41 -10.90 12.83
CA THR A 107 -14.06 -11.47 12.91
C THR A 107 -14.09 -12.88 13.47
N ASN A 108 -14.91 -13.15 14.48
CA ASN A 108 -15.08 -14.51 15.01
C ASN A 108 -15.65 -15.44 13.93
N ALA A 109 -16.66 -14.99 13.17
CA ALA A 109 -17.22 -15.78 12.07
C ALA A 109 -16.16 -16.13 11.00
N LEU A 110 -15.25 -15.20 10.69
CA LEU A 110 -14.13 -15.45 9.79
C LEU A 110 -13.11 -16.44 10.38
N LEU A 111 -12.74 -16.28 11.65
CA LEU A 111 -11.78 -17.14 12.34
C LEU A 111 -12.30 -18.57 12.55
N GLU A 112 -13.61 -18.74 12.70
CA GLU A 112 -14.30 -20.02 12.87
C GLU A 112 -14.65 -20.70 11.53
N SER A 113 -14.23 -20.12 10.40
CA SER A 113 -14.50 -20.67 9.08
C SER A 113 -13.97 -22.10 8.95
N LYS A 114 -14.81 -22.99 8.41
CA LYS A 114 -14.43 -24.38 8.11
C LYS A 114 -13.77 -24.51 6.73
N GLU A 115 -13.76 -23.44 5.94
CA GLU A 115 -13.26 -23.47 4.57
C GLU A 115 -11.73 -23.39 4.45
N ALA A 116 -11.08 -22.76 5.44
CA ALA A 116 -9.64 -22.63 5.56
C ALA A 116 -9.23 -22.24 7.00
N ASP A 117 -7.96 -22.48 7.35
CA ASP A 117 -7.35 -22.07 8.63
C ASP A 117 -7.04 -20.56 8.62
N VAL A 118 -8.05 -19.76 8.99
CA VAL A 118 -7.94 -18.29 9.06
C VAL A 118 -7.20 -17.89 10.34
N LYS A 119 -6.14 -17.11 10.20
CA LYS A 119 -5.31 -16.67 11.33
C LYS A 119 -5.25 -15.15 11.42
N PRO A 120 -5.21 -14.58 12.64
CA PRO A 120 -4.97 -13.16 12.82
C PRO A 120 -3.54 -12.80 12.37
N ALA A 121 -3.41 -11.70 11.61
CA ALA A 121 -2.13 -11.14 11.21
C ALA A 121 -1.96 -9.73 11.79
N GLY A 122 -0.83 -9.50 12.46
CA GLY A 122 -0.48 -8.20 13.02
C GLY A 122 0.24 -7.29 12.01
N LEU A 123 0.77 -6.18 12.52
CA LEU A 123 1.47 -5.17 11.72
C LEU A 123 2.76 -5.65 11.08
N GLY A 124 3.53 -6.50 11.77
CA GLY A 124 4.79 -7.03 11.23
C GLY A 124 4.58 -7.77 9.90
N PRO A 125 3.72 -8.82 9.88
CA PRO A 125 3.36 -9.50 8.63
C PRO A 125 2.72 -8.57 7.59
N ARG A 126 1.88 -7.61 8.00
CA ARG A 126 1.31 -6.63 7.06
C ARG A 126 2.40 -5.82 6.36
N ASP A 127 3.40 -5.35 7.10
CA ASP A 127 4.52 -4.58 6.54
C ASP A 127 5.43 -5.42 5.63
N SER A 128 5.66 -6.71 5.94
CA SER A 128 6.41 -7.57 5.03
C SER A 128 5.63 -7.86 3.74
N LEU A 129 4.34 -8.21 3.84
CA LEU A 129 3.50 -8.55 2.68
C LEU A 129 3.34 -7.36 1.72
N ARG A 130 3.03 -6.17 2.24
CA ARG A 130 2.90 -4.98 1.40
C ARG A 130 4.22 -4.63 0.70
N LEU A 131 5.34 -4.84 1.39
CA LEU A 131 6.66 -4.51 0.85
C LEU A 131 7.03 -5.50 -0.25
N GLU A 132 6.80 -6.80 -0.04
CA GLU A 132 6.91 -7.84 -1.07
C GLU A 132 6.05 -7.53 -2.30
N ALA A 133 4.82 -7.05 -2.08
CA ALA A 133 3.90 -6.61 -3.13
C ALA A 133 4.26 -5.24 -3.76
N GLY A 134 5.35 -4.60 -3.35
CA GLY A 134 5.80 -3.34 -3.94
C GLY A 134 4.93 -2.11 -3.61
N LEU A 135 4.07 -2.21 -2.60
CA LEU A 135 3.11 -1.17 -2.20
C LEU A 135 3.76 -0.13 -1.27
N CYS A 136 3.49 1.14 -1.56
CA CYS A 136 3.99 2.29 -0.79
C CYS A 136 3.27 2.43 0.55
N LEU A 137 4.02 2.72 1.62
CA LEU A 137 3.51 3.17 2.91
C LEU A 137 3.67 4.69 2.99
N TYR A 138 2.55 5.43 3.13
CA TYR A 138 2.59 6.88 3.33
C TYR A 138 3.26 7.22 4.66
N GLY A 139 4.08 8.27 4.67
CA GLY A 139 4.98 8.63 5.77
C GLY A 139 6.34 7.91 5.73
N ASN A 140 6.51 6.95 4.83
CA ASN A 140 7.77 6.24 4.60
C ASN A 140 8.23 6.37 3.14
N ASP A 141 7.51 5.73 2.22
CA ASP A 141 7.90 5.63 0.80
C ASP A 141 7.36 6.79 -0.03
N ILE A 142 6.31 7.46 0.47
CA ILE A 142 5.70 8.64 -0.09
C ILE A 142 5.27 9.58 1.04
N ASP A 143 5.42 10.87 0.80
CA ASP A 143 5.01 11.98 1.66
C ASP A 143 4.70 13.23 0.80
N GLU A 144 4.43 14.36 1.45
CA GLU A 144 4.11 15.65 0.80
C GLU A 144 5.24 16.20 -0.08
N ASN A 145 6.48 15.73 0.08
CA ASN A 145 7.67 16.13 -0.68
C ASN A 145 8.03 15.12 -1.78
N THR A 146 7.17 14.12 -2.03
CA THR A 146 7.35 13.13 -3.09
C THR A 146 6.27 13.25 -4.15
N THR A 147 6.69 13.45 -5.39
CA THR A 147 5.77 13.48 -6.52
C THR A 147 5.41 12.05 -6.98
N PRO A 148 4.25 11.86 -7.64
CA PRO A 148 3.90 10.58 -8.26
C PRO A 148 4.93 10.09 -9.29
N VAL A 149 5.69 10.99 -9.93
CA VAL A 149 6.73 10.59 -10.89
C VAL A 149 7.94 10.01 -10.17
N GLU A 150 8.40 10.65 -9.10
CA GLU A 150 9.48 10.13 -8.25
C GLU A 150 9.08 8.80 -7.62
N ALA A 151 7.85 8.66 -7.14
CA ALA A 151 7.35 7.44 -6.50
C ALA A 151 7.05 6.28 -7.45
N VAL A 152 7.17 6.49 -8.78
CA VAL A 152 6.79 5.53 -9.83
C VAL A 152 5.29 5.18 -9.76
N LEU A 153 4.46 6.18 -9.46
CA LEU A 153 3.01 6.10 -9.32
C LEU A 153 2.26 6.86 -10.42
N VAL A 154 2.92 7.25 -11.51
CA VAL A 154 2.28 7.96 -12.65
C VAL A 154 1.04 7.24 -13.17
N TRP A 155 0.98 5.90 -13.04
CA TRP A 155 -0.16 5.08 -13.44
C TRP A 155 -1.47 5.44 -12.72
N THR A 156 -1.43 6.09 -11.55
CA THR A 156 -2.62 6.54 -10.82
C THR A 156 -3.26 7.78 -11.45
N ILE A 157 -2.54 8.49 -12.32
CA ILE A 157 -3.03 9.72 -12.97
C ILE A 157 -3.67 9.35 -14.31
N GLY A 158 -5.00 9.40 -14.35
CA GLY A 158 -5.77 9.08 -15.55
C GLY A 158 -5.44 9.97 -16.75
N LYS A 159 -5.55 9.42 -17.98
CA LYS A 159 -5.22 10.12 -19.23
C LYS A 159 -5.91 11.48 -19.37
N ARG A 160 -7.22 11.55 -19.06
CA ARG A 160 -8.00 12.80 -19.08
C ARG A 160 -7.39 13.87 -18.18
N ARG A 161 -7.04 13.52 -16.94
CA ARG A 161 -6.43 14.44 -15.96
C ARG A 161 -5.11 15.00 -16.47
N ARG A 162 -4.29 14.16 -17.11
CA ARG A 162 -3.02 14.60 -17.72
C ARG A 162 -3.23 15.58 -18.87
N ALA A 163 -4.26 15.37 -19.68
CA ALA A 163 -4.58 16.25 -20.80
C ALA A 163 -5.15 17.60 -20.34
N GLN A 164 -5.99 17.58 -19.30
CA GLN A 164 -6.67 18.78 -18.79
C GLN A 164 -5.82 19.58 -17.80
N ALA A 165 -4.80 18.95 -17.18
CA ALA A 165 -3.97 19.56 -16.14
C ALA A 165 -4.80 20.15 -14.96
N ASP A 166 -5.96 19.56 -14.69
CA ASP A 166 -6.99 20.04 -13.76
C ASP A 166 -6.84 19.44 -12.35
N PHE A 167 -5.61 19.29 -11.86
CA PHE A 167 -5.32 18.69 -10.55
C PHE A 167 -4.19 19.42 -9.81
N PRO A 168 -4.18 19.40 -8.47
CA PRO A 168 -3.12 20.04 -7.68
C PRO A 168 -1.72 19.53 -8.06
N GLY A 169 -0.78 20.45 -8.31
CA GLY A 169 0.59 20.12 -8.68
C GLY A 169 0.79 19.66 -10.14
N ALA A 170 -0.23 19.79 -11.00
CA ALA A 170 -0.18 19.34 -12.40
C ALA A 170 1.03 19.88 -13.17
N GLU A 171 1.40 21.15 -13.00
CA GLU A 171 2.56 21.74 -13.70
C GLU A 171 3.86 20.95 -13.43
N ILE A 172 4.20 20.72 -12.15
CA ILE A 172 5.41 20.00 -11.73
C ILE A 172 5.35 18.55 -12.23
N ILE A 173 4.20 17.89 -12.02
CA ILE A 173 4.03 16.47 -12.31
C ILE A 173 4.10 16.23 -13.83
N LEU A 174 3.43 17.04 -14.64
CA LEU A 174 3.45 16.91 -16.10
C LEU A 174 4.83 17.22 -16.69
N ARG A 175 5.53 18.22 -16.15
CA ARG A 175 6.93 18.49 -16.49
C ARG A 175 7.80 17.26 -16.21
N GLN A 176 7.71 16.69 -15.01
CA GLN A 176 8.47 15.49 -14.65
C GLN A 176 8.09 14.26 -15.47
N ILE A 177 6.86 14.11 -15.95
CA ILE A 177 6.48 13.03 -16.87
C ILE A 177 7.26 13.16 -18.19
N LYS A 178 7.40 14.39 -18.71
CA LYS A 178 8.11 14.68 -19.96
C LYS A 178 9.64 14.59 -19.80
N GLU A 179 10.17 15.19 -18.73
CA GLU A 179 11.61 15.42 -18.54
C GLU A 179 12.28 14.37 -17.65
N LYS A 180 11.49 13.52 -16.98
CA LYS A 180 11.86 12.61 -15.89
C LYS A 180 12.18 13.37 -14.60
N ALA A 181 11.84 12.75 -13.46
CA ALA A 181 12.27 13.26 -12.16
C ALA A 181 13.77 13.01 -11.92
N ASN A 182 14.39 13.76 -11.00
CA ASN A 182 15.81 13.64 -10.65
C ASN A 182 16.12 12.37 -9.83
N ARG A 183 15.15 11.92 -9.04
CA ARG A 183 15.20 10.69 -8.24
C ARG A 183 14.00 9.80 -8.54
N LYS A 184 14.14 8.51 -8.24
CA LYS A 184 13.06 7.52 -8.35
C LYS A 184 13.07 6.54 -7.19
N ARG A 185 11.87 6.13 -6.77
CA ARG A 185 11.67 4.99 -5.88
C ARG A 185 12.04 3.70 -6.62
N VAL A 186 12.80 2.85 -5.97
CA VAL A 186 13.25 1.55 -6.47
C VAL A 186 13.08 0.46 -5.42
N GLY A 187 13.02 -0.79 -5.86
CA GLY A 187 13.17 -1.95 -4.98
C GLY A 187 14.62 -2.38 -4.93
N LEU A 188 15.08 -2.86 -3.78
CA LEU A 188 16.43 -3.35 -3.53
C LEU A 188 16.38 -4.76 -2.94
N LEU A 189 17.24 -5.66 -3.44
CA LEU A 189 17.54 -6.94 -2.80
C LEU A 189 18.92 -6.90 -2.18
N SER A 190 19.06 -7.45 -0.96
CA SER A 190 20.35 -7.66 -0.31
C SER A 190 20.36 -8.93 0.55
N LYS A 191 21.55 -9.30 1.03
CA LYS A 191 21.77 -10.39 1.98
C LYS A 191 22.41 -9.87 3.27
N GLY A 192 22.41 -10.69 4.32
CA GLY A 192 23.00 -10.32 5.61
C GLY A 192 22.03 -9.49 6.47
N PRO A 193 22.51 -8.46 7.20
CA PRO A 193 21.64 -7.60 8.01
C PRO A 193 20.64 -6.80 7.17
N PRO A 194 19.35 -6.73 7.54
CA PRO A 194 18.35 -5.96 6.80
C PRO A 194 18.59 -4.45 6.96
N ALA A 195 18.59 -3.73 5.83
CA ALA A 195 18.55 -2.28 5.87
C ALA A 195 17.16 -1.81 6.33
N ARG A 196 17.13 -0.85 7.25
CA ARG A 196 15.90 -0.23 7.76
C ARG A 196 15.72 1.16 7.16
N ALA A 197 14.54 1.76 7.35
CA ALA A 197 14.28 3.14 6.97
C ALA A 197 15.39 4.07 7.50
N GLY A 198 15.84 4.99 6.65
CA GLY A 198 16.95 5.92 6.93
C GLY A 198 18.35 5.40 6.58
N ALA A 199 18.53 4.11 6.30
CA ALA A 199 19.83 3.58 5.86
C ALA A 199 20.28 4.25 4.55
N ASN A 200 21.57 4.59 4.45
CA ASN A 200 22.11 5.24 3.26
C ASN A 200 22.24 4.24 2.10
N VAL A 201 21.92 4.70 0.89
CA VAL A 201 22.27 4.01 -0.36
C VAL A 201 23.52 4.67 -0.92
N LEU A 202 24.54 3.87 -1.21
CA LEU A 202 25.83 4.31 -1.74
C LEU A 202 26.02 3.80 -3.17
N ASP A 203 26.73 4.56 -3.99
CA ASP A 203 27.19 4.11 -5.31
C ASP A 203 28.43 3.21 -5.21
N ALA A 204 29.04 2.90 -6.36
CA ALA A 204 30.24 2.07 -6.45
C ALA A 204 31.47 2.72 -5.79
N ASP A 205 31.57 4.05 -5.86
CA ASP A 205 32.67 4.84 -5.28
C ASP A 205 32.47 5.08 -3.77
N GLY A 206 31.30 4.71 -3.24
CA GLY A 206 30.93 4.87 -1.83
C GLY A 206 30.31 6.21 -1.51
N ASN A 207 29.94 7.02 -2.50
CA ASN A 207 29.23 8.27 -2.28
C ASN A 207 27.77 7.98 -1.92
N LYS A 208 27.21 8.77 -1.01
CA LYS A 208 25.78 8.70 -0.69
C LYS A 208 24.96 9.23 -1.88
N VAL A 209 24.13 8.36 -2.43
CA VAL A 209 23.24 8.67 -3.57
C VAL A 209 21.77 8.61 -3.21
N GLY A 210 21.41 8.03 -2.08
CA GLY A 210 20.02 7.84 -1.70
C GLY A 210 19.83 7.40 -0.27
N HIS A 211 18.61 6.99 0.05
CA HIS A 211 18.26 6.41 1.33
C HIS A 211 17.11 5.40 1.19
N VAL A 212 17.11 4.41 2.09
CA VAL A 212 16.03 3.43 2.26
C VAL A 212 14.84 4.08 2.95
N THR A 213 13.64 3.86 2.43
CA THR A 213 12.38 4.35 2.99
C THR A 213 11.64 3.27 3.79
N SER A 214 11.76 2.02 3.34
CA SER A 214 11.19 0.83 3.99
C SER A 214 12.11 -0.36 3.79
N GLY A 215 12.21 -1.25 4.77
CA GLY A 215 13.03 -2.44 4.62
C GLY A 215 12.83 -3.50 5.70
N CYS A 216 12.72 -4.76 5.27
CA CYS A 216 12.56 -5.92 6.14
C CYS A 216 13.06 -7.21 5.47
N PRO A 217 13.33 -8.27 6.27
CA PRO A 217 13.51 -9.60 5.72
C PRO A 217 12.22 -10.07 5.03
N SER A 218 12.33 -10.61 3.82
CA SER A 218 11.25 -11.28 3.10
C SER A 218 11.23 -12.77 3.48
N PRO A 219 10.17 -13.26 4.15
CA PRO A 219 10.04 -14.68 4.45
C PRO A 219 9.96 -15.55 3.18
N CYS A 220 9.29 -15.06 2.14
CA CYS A 220 9.06 -15.80 0.90
C CYS A 220 10.33 -15.92 0.05
N LEU A 221 11.13 -14.85 -0.05
CA LEU A 221 12.36 -14.84 -0.86
C LEU A 221 13.59 -15.31 -0.08
N LYS A 222 13.52 -15.39 1.25
CA LYS A 222 14.67 -15.67 2.14
C LYS A 222 15.84 -14.69 1.91
N GLN A 223 15.51 -13.45 1.58
CA GLN A 223 16.44 -12.33 1.34
C GLN A 223 15.91 -11.08 2.04
N ASN A 224 16.72 -10.03 2.14
CA ASN A 224 16.23 -8.73 2.59
C ASN A 224 15.71 -7.94 1.40
N ILE A 225 14.57 -7.31 1.58
CA ILE A 225 13.95 -6.42 0.60
C ILE A 225 13.86 -5.02 1.19
N ALA A 226 14.02 -4.01 0.33
CA ALA A 226 13.87 -2.61 0.73
C ALA A 226 13.32 -1.76 -0.43
N MET A 227 12.63 -0.68 -0.09
CA MET A 227 12.38 0.43 -0.99
C MET A 227 13.32 1.58 -0.67
N ALA A 228 13.75 2.30 -1.70
CA ALA A 228 14.65 3.44 -1.56
C ALA A 228 14.42 4.48 -2.65
N TYR A 229 14.83 5.72 -2.41
CA TYR A 229 15.01 6.70 -3.49
C TYR A 229 16.47 6.79 -3.90
N VAL A 230 16.71 6.70 -5.21
CA VAL A 230 18.03 6.86 -5.83
C VAL A 230 17.95 7.83 -7.01
N PRO A 231 19.06 8.41 -7.49
CA PRO A 231 19.07 9.25 -8.68
C PRO A 231 18.57 8.44 -9.87
N THR A 232 17.83 9.06 -10.79
CA THR A 232 17.20 8.35 -11.93
C THR A 232 18.21 7.55 -12.76
N LYS A 233 19.46 8.01 -12.87
CA LYS A 233 20.55 7.30 -13.55
C LYS A 233 20.91 5.94 -12.92
N LEU A 234 20.62 5.75 -11.62
CA LEU A 234 20.86 4.51 -10.88
C LEU A 234 19.59 3.66 -10.70
N SER A 235 18.45 4.07 -11.28
CA SER A 235 17.16 3.42 -11.02
C SER A 235 16.87 2.16 -11.87
N LYS A 236 17.80 1.77 -12.75
CA LYS A 236 17.60 0.65 -13.67
C LYS A 236 17.71 -0.69 -12.91
N PRO A 237 16.77 -1.64 -13.10
CA PRO A 237 16.94 -3.00 -12.58
C PRO A 237 18.28 -3.61 -13.03
N GLY A 238 18.95 -4.28 -12.11
CA GLY A 238 20.29 -4.84 -12.28
C GLY A 238 21.42 -3.93 -11.78
N THR A 239 21.17 -2.63 -11.57
CA THR A 239 22.20 -1.69 -11.05
C THR A 239 22.65 -2.12 -9.65
N ALA A 240 23.96 -2.30 -9.49
CA ALA A 240 24.59 -2.57 -8.20
C ALA A 240 24.71 -1.28 -7.37
N VAL A 241 24.38 -1.38 -6.08
CA VAL A 241 24.51 -0.31 -5.09
C VAL A 241 24.95 -0.94 -3.76
N HIS A 242 25.36 -0.11 -2.81
CA HIS A 242 25.64 -0.58 -1.45
C HIS A 242 24.67 0.04 -0.45
N LEU A 243 24.33 -0.71 0.59
CA LEU A 243 23.55 -0.26 1.73
C LEU A 243 24.48 -0.08 2.92
N GLU A 244 24.40 1.06 3.58
CA GLU A 244 25.13 1.27 4.84
C GLU A 244 24.28 0.79 6.02
N VAL A 245 24.66 -0.36 6.58
CA VAL A 245 23.96 -0.99 7.72
C VAL A 245 24.96 -1.21 8.84
N TYR A 246 24.72 -0.61 10.01
CA TYR A 246 25.65 -0.64 11.15
C TYR A 246 27.09 -0.22 10.78
N LYS A 247 27.24 0.83 9.96
CA LYS A 247 28.53 1.33 9.42
C LYS A 247 29.27 0.33 8.52
N LYS A 248 28.63 -0.77 8.11
CA LYS A 248 29.16 -1.72 7.13
C LYS A 248 28.50 -1.49 5.78
N LYS A 249 29.27 -1.66 4.71
CA LYS A 249 28.77 -1.69 3.33
C LYS A 249 28.23 -3.08 3.04
N ILE A 250 26.96 -3.16 2.64
CA ILE A 250 26.28 -4.39 2.27
C ILE A 250 25.91 -4.30 0.80
N ASP A 251 26.31 -5.30 0.01
CA ASP A 251 25.96 -5.35 -1.40
C ASP A 251 24.45 -5.45 -1.60
N ALA A 252 23.93 -4.66 -2.53
CA ALA A 252 22.53 -4.68 -2.91
C ALA A 252 22.38 -4.47 -4.42
N GLN A 253 21.23 -4.87 -4.93
CA GLN A 253 20.89 -4.71 -6.34
C GLN A 253 19.52 -4.09 -6.50
N VAL A 254 19.42 -3.12 -7.41
CA VAL A 254 18.14 -2.57 -7.85
C VAL A 254 17.35 -3.64 -8.59
N VAL A 255 16.11 -3.89 -8.18
CA VAL A 255 15.23 -4.88 -8.80
C VAL A 255 13.89 -4.27 -9.19
N LYS A 256 13.18 -4.96 -10.09
CA LYS A 256 11.81 -4.61 -10.44
C LYS A 256 10.90 -4.92 -9.25
N MET A 257 9.94 -4.03 -9.00
CA MET A 257 8.83 -4.28 -8.08
C MET A 257 7.55 -4.61 -8.88
N PRO A 258 6.63 -5.43 -8.34
CA PRO A 258 6.69 -6.06 -7.00
C PRO A 258 7.79 -7.13 -6.90
N PHE A 259 8.24 -7.46 -5.68
CA PHE A 259 9.26 -8.48 -5.46
C PHE A 259 8.70 -9.89 -5.62
N LEU A 260 7.41 -10.06 -5.31
CA LEU A 260 6.63 -11.25 -5.62
C LEU A 260 5.51 -10.89 -6.61
N PRO A 261 5.14 -11.80 -7.53
CA PRO A 261 3.94 -11.61 -8.35
C PRO A 261 2.71 -11.42 -7.45
N THR A 262 1.83 -10.50 -7.84
CA THR A 262 0.53 -10.29 -7.17
C THR A 262 -0.51 -11.28 -7.69
N ASN A 263 -1.41 -11.74 -6.83
CA ASN A 263 -2.48 -12.70 -7.13
C ASN A 263 -3.87 -12.06 -7.12
N TYR A 264 -4.01 -10.83 -7.63
CA TYR A 264 -5.30 -10.15 -7.71
C TYR A 264 -6.28 -10.88 -8.64
N TYR A 265 -7.53 -10.98 -8.22
CA TYR A 265 -8.57 -11.67 -8.99
C TYR A 265 -9.19 -10.79 -10.08
N PHE A 266 -9.07 -11.19 -11.34
CA PHE A 266 -9.66 -10.50 -12.49
C PHE A 266 -10.67 -11.35 -13.27
N GLY A 267 -11.28 -12.37 -12.64
CA GLY A 267 -12.30 -13.22 -13.29
C GLY A 267 -11.76 -14.33 -14.18
N LYS A 268 -10.48 -14.70 -14.04
CA LYS A 268 -9.85 -15.79 -14.80
C LYS A 268 -9.40 -16.91 -13.88
#